data_AF-M9R960-F1
#
_entry.id   AF-M9R960-F1
#
_cell.length_a   1.000
_cell.length_b   1.000
_cell.length_c   1.000
_cell.angle_alpha   90.00
_cell.angle_beta   90.00
_cell.angle_gamma   90.00
#
_symmetry.space_group_name_H-M   'P 1'
#
loop_
_entity.id
_entity.type
_entity.pdbx_description
1 polymer ?
#
loop_
_entity_poly.entity_id
_entity_poly.type
_entity_poly.pdbx_seq_one_letter_code
_entity_poly.pdbx_strand_id
1 'polypeptide(L)'
;MSIRNLYKVFGNDPELALQFVRDGMGKIELLEEHKHVLGLNDINVEVPTGKTTVIMGLSGSGKSTLIRHLNRLIEPTAGEVEVAGDNILEYNEKQLRDLRQHKMSMVFQKFALLPHRTVLQNAGLAPSIEGQSERKYADEARKWLDRVGLQGQADQYPHQLSGGMQQRVGIARALTSNSDIMLMDEAFSALDPLIRTDMQDLLNELQAELQKTVVFITHDLDEALKLADHLVILKDGSVIQQGEPQHILLNPADPYIEDFVSDINRARVLRVRSVMTQPPDGPAERAGEIDHDDTLESVIALSEGDTALSYHVMKDGEPVGVLDMRKLVRALVPSEQTERAESARLNG
;
A
#
# COMPACT_ATOMS: atom_id res chain seq x y z
N MET A 1 -1.60 0.22 13.96
CA MET A 1 -3.01 -0.24 13.94
C MET A 1 -3.01 -1.71 13.62
N SER A 2 -4.06 -2.43 13.99
CA SER A 2 -4.15 -3.87 13.76
C SER A 2 -5.60 -4.30 13.56
N ILE A 3 -5.77 -5.33 12.76
CA ILE A 3 -7.05 -6.01 12.52
C ILE A 3 -6.84 -7.45 12.97
N ARG A 4 -7.76 -7.96 13.79
CA ARG A 4 -7.68 -9.32 14.34
C ARG A 4 -8.98 -10.06 14.12
N ASN A 5 -8.88 -11.29 13.64
CA ASN A 5 -9.98 -12.25 13.48
C ASN A 5 -11.21 -11.62 12.81
N LEU A 6 -11.00 -10.76 11.80
CA LEU A 6 -12.05 -9.93 11.23
C LEU A 6 -12.82 -10.67 10.15
N TYR A 7 -14.14 -10.73 10.30
CA TYR A 7 -15.06 -11.33 9.34
C TYR A 7 -16.04 -10.30 8.82
N LYS A 8 -16.43 -10.47 7.55
CA LYS A 8 -17.56 -9.76 6.97
C LYS A 8 -18.38 -10.68 6.09
N VAL A 9 -19.61 -10.92 6.52
CA VAL A 9 -20.65 -11.61 5.75
C VAL A 9 -21.73 -10.59 5.37
N PHE A 10 -22.13 -10.59 4.10
CA PHE A 10 -23.25 -9.80 3.59
C PHE A 10 -24.45 -10.70 3.34
N GLY A 11 -25.65 -10.20 3.66
CA GLY A 11 -26.91 -10.93 3.52
C GLY A 11 -27.85 -10.65 4.68
N ASN A 12 -28.94 -11.41 4.74
CA ASN A 12 -29.94 -11.31 5.80
C ASN A 12 -29.53 -12.15 7.02
N ASP A 13 -29.34 -11.53 8.17
CA ASP A 13 -28.84 -12.18 9.39
C ASP A 13 -27.40 -12.74 9.23
N PRO A 14 -26.41 -11.85 9.08
CA PRO A 14 -25.01 -12.24 8.85
C PRO A 14 -24.38 -12.94 10.06
N GLU A 15 -24.94 -12.79 11.27
CA GLU A 15 -24.45 -13.43 12.49
C GLU A 15 -24.73 -14.93 12.49
N LEU A 16 -25.94 -15.33 12.05
CA LEU A 16 -26.26 -16.74 11.82
C LEU A 16 -25.37 -17.34 10.73
N ALA A 17 -25.23 -16.64 9.61
CA ALA A 17 -24.41 -17.11 8.48
C ALA A 17 -22.92 -17.25 8.84
N LEU A 18 -22.41 -16.45 9.78
CA LEU A 18 -21.05 -16.56 10.27
C LEU A 18 -20.78 -17.91 10.96
N GLN A 19 -21.79 -18.54 11.58
CA GLN A 19 -21.62 -19.85 12.21
C GLN A 19 -21.25 -20.91 11.17
N PHE A 20 -21.96 -20.94 10.03
CA PHE A 20 -21.64 -21.85 8.93
C PHE A 20 -20.22 -21.66 8.40
N VAL A 21 -19.78 -20.41 8.27
CA VAL A 21 -18.40 -20.09 7.84
C VAL A 21 -17.37 -20.61 8.85
N ARG A 22 -17.62 -20.46 10.15
CA ARG A 22 -16.76 -21.00 11.21
C ARG A 22 -16.73 -22.52 11.24
N ASP A 23 -17.81 -23.17 10.81
CA ASP A 23 -17.91 -24.62 10.65
C ASP A 23 -17.24 -25.13 9.36
N GLY A 24 -16.65 -24.23 8.56
CA GLY A 24 -15.86 -24.56 7.38
C GLY A 24 -16.56 -24.33 6.03
N MET A 25 -17.78 -23.77 6.02
CA MET A 25 -18.50 -23.49 4.78
C MET A 25 -17.76 -22.46 3.91
N GLY A 26 -17.55 -22.83 2.66
CA GLY A 26 -16.84 -21.98 1.69
C GLY A 26 -17.69 -20.82 1.15
N LYS A 27 -17.04 -19.85 0.52
CA LYS A 27 -17.68 -18.67 -0.10
C LYS A 27 -18.76 -19.03 -1.14
N ILE A 28 -18.53 -20.06 -1.96
CA ILE A 28 -19.46 -20.49 -3.02
C ILE A 28 -20.70 -21.15 -2.41
N GLU A 29 -20.48 -22.11 -1.51
CA GLU A 29 -21.54 -22.84 -0.79
C GLU A 29 -22.44 -21.90 0.01
N LEU A 30 -21.84 -20.94 0.74
CA LEU A 30 -22.57 -19.93 1.49
C LEU A 30 -23.49 -19.06 0.58
N LEU A 31 -23.03 -18.76 -0.63
CA LEU A 31 -23.82 -18.01 -1.61
C LEU A 31 -24.93 -18.87 -2.22
N GLU A 32 -24.66 -20.12 -2.57
CA GLU A 32 -25.61 -21.00 -3.24
C GLU A 32 -26.73 -21.45 -2.30
N GLU A 33 -26.39 -21.88 -1.09
CA GLU A 33 -27.31 -22.47 -0.12
C GLU A 33 -28.01 -21.41 0.75
N HIS A 34 -27.25 -20.41 1.21
CA HIS A 34 -27.75 -19.42 2.18
C HIS A 34 -27.97 -18.04 1.56
N LYS A 35 -27.62 -17.81 0.29
CA LYS A 35 -27.71 -16.49 -0.38
C LYS A 35 -26.92 -15.40 0.33
N HIS A 36 -25.82 -15.78 0.99
CA HIS A 36 -24.92 -14.88 1.70
C HIS A 36 -23.58 -14.75 0.96
N VAL A 37 -22.99 -13.56 0.98
CA VAL A 37 -21.68 -13.31 0.37
C VAL A 37 -20.64 -13.18 1.48
N LEU A 38 -19.69 -14.12 1.52
CA LEU A 38 -18.50 -14.00 2.35
C LEU A 38 -17.54 -12.97 1.73
N GLY A 39 -17.46 -11.80 2.36
CA GLY A 39 -16.65 -10.67 1.91
C GLY A 39 -15.23 -10.67 2.50
N LEU A 40 -15.10 -10.99 3.78
CA LEU A 40 -13.83 -11.14 4.50
C LEU A 40 -13.91 -12.35 5.44
N ASN A 41 -12.84 -13.12 5.50
CA ASN A 41 -12.71 -14.38 6.21
C ASN A 41 -11.41 -14.38 7.04
N ASP A 42 -11.55 -14.36 8.36
CA ASP A 42 -10.45 -14.41 9.34
C ASP A 42 -9.26 -13.49 9.01
N ILE A 43 -9.55 -12.21 8.76
CA ILE A 43 -8.50 -11.25 8.38
C ILE A 43 -7.70 -10.85 9.61
N ASN A 44 -6.38 -11.01 9.50
CA ASN A 44 -5.38 -10.65 10.50
C ASN A 44 -4.28 -9.80 9.83
N VAL A 45 -4.27 -8.49 10.09
CA VAL A 45 -3.39 -7.54 9.40
C VAL A 45 -2.76 -6.57 10.40
N GLU A 46 -1.46 -6.37 10.26
CA GLU A 46 -0.73 -5.33 10.96
C GLU A 46 -0.50 -4.12 10.05
N VAL A 47 -0.69 -2.92 10.60
CA VAL A 47 -0.41 -1.65 9.93
C VAL A 47 0.58 -0.88 10.81
N PRO A 48 1.88 -0.96 10.51
CA PRO A 48 2.90 -0.26 11.28
C PRO A 48 2.69 1.26 11.24
N THR A 49 2.91 1.91 12.39
CA THR A 49 2.82 3.37 12.50
C THR A 49 3.91 4.06 11.68
N GLY A 50 3.56 5.15 11.01
CA GLY A 50 4.51 5.97 10.24
C GLY A 50 5.05 5.28 8.99
N LYS A 51 4.38 4.23 8.53
CA LYS A 51 4.71 3.48 7.31
C LYS A 51 3.54 3.46 6.34
N THR A 52 3.85 3.20 5.09
CA THR A 52 2.86 2.93 4.05
C THR A 52 2.58 1.43 3.99
N THR A 53 1.38 1.04 4.40
CA THR A 53 0.86 -0.31 4.19
C THR A 53 0.03 -0.36 2.93
N VAL A 54 0.45 -1.13 1.93
CA VAL A 54 -0.32 -1.36 0.71
C VAL A 54 -1.12 -2.65 0.83
N ILE A 55 -2.42 -2.57 0.55
CA ILE A 55 -3.34 -3.70 0.47
C ILE A 55 -3.63 -3.96 -1.00
N MET A 56 -3.20 -5.12 -1.46
CA MET A 56 -3.25 -5.56 -2.85
C MET A 56 -4.17 -6.76 -3.03
N GLY A 57 -4.67 -6.97 -4.24
CA GLY A 57 -5.46 -8.14 -4.61
C GLY A 57 -6.36 -7.86 -5.81
N LEU A 58 -6.94 -8.91 -6.37
CA LEU A 58 -7.86 -8.79 -7.51
C LEU A 58 -9.16 -8.07 -7.14
N SER A 59 -9.91 -7.66 -8.16
CA SER A 59 -11.26 -7.13 -7.96
C SER A 59 -12.13 -8.15 -7.21
N GLY A 60 -12.91 -7.69 -6.23
CA GLY A 60 -13.75 -8.56 -5.41
C GLY A 60 -13.04 -9.33 -4.29
N SER A 61 -11.75 -9.11 -4.04
CA SER A 61 -11.01 -9.76 -2.93
C SER A 61 -11.28 -9.18 -1.55
N GLY A 62 -12.09 -8.11 -1.45
CA GLY A 62 -12.49 -7.50 -0.16
C GLY A 62 -11.67 -6.28 0.28
N LYS A 63 -10.71 -5.79 -0.51
CA LYS A 63 -9.82 -4.65 -0.14
C LYS A 63 -10.58 -3.40 0.33
N SER A 64 -11.46 -2.86 -0.50
CA SER A 64 -12.24 -1.66 -0.18
C SER A 64 -13.20 -1.88 0.98
N THR A 65 -13.62 -3.13 1.22
CA THR A 65 -14.39 -3.49 2.41
C THR A 65 -13.48 -3.45 3.64
N LEU A 66 -12.27 -4.00 3.57
CA LEU A 66 -11.28 -3.99 4.66
C LEU A 66 -10.91 -2.57 5.11
N ILE A 67 -10.57 -1.66 4.18
CA ILE A 67 -10.23 -0.27 4.55
C ILE A 67 -11.43 0.48 5.16
N ARG A 68 -12.66 0.14 4.75
CA ARG A 68 -13.87 0.75 5.30
C ARG A 68 -14.16 0.27 6.72
N HIS A 69 -13.65 -0.89 7.14
CA HIS A 69 -13.69 -1.33 8.52
C HIS A 69 -12.73 -0.52 9.42
N LEU A 70 -11.56 -0.10 8.90
CA LEU A 70 -10.63 0.78 9.64
C LEU A 70 -11.26 2.13 10.03
N ASN A 71 -12.11 2.66 9.16
CA ASN A 71 -12.91 3.87 9.42
C ASN A 71 -14.26 3.54 10.07
N ARG A 72 -14.69 2.26 10.05
CA ARG A 72 -16.01 1.78 10.48
C ARG A 72 -17.18 2.36 9.67
N LEU A 73 -16.97 2.66 8.38
CA LEU A 73 -18.05 3.00 7.43
C LEU A 73 -18.94 1.80 7.14
N ILE A 74 -18.36 0.60 7.26
CA ILE A 74 -19.05 -0.67 7.21
C ILE A 74 -18.71 -1.37 8.52
N GLU A 75 -19.73 -1.87 9.21
CA GLU A 75 -19.53 -2.67 10.42
C GLU A 75 -19.08 -4.08 10.04
N PRO A 76 -18.05 -4.63 10.73
CA PRO A 76 -17.69 -6.02 10.55
C PRO A 76 -18.76 -6.93 11.15
N THR A 77 -18.79 -8.18 10.71
CA THR A 77 -19.67 -9.19 11.32
C THR A 77 -19.07 -9.73 12.62
N ALA A 78 -17.74 -9.84 12.69
CA ALA A 78 -17.00 -10.21 13.89
C ALA A 78 -15.54 -9.76 13.79
N GLY A 79 -14.83 -9.80 14.92
CA GLY A 79 -13.41 -9.47 15.03
C GLY A 79 -13.15 -8.18 15.79
N GLU A 80 -11.93 -7.68 15.67
CA GLU A 80 -11.44 -6.48 16.37
C GLU A 80 -10.68 -5.58 15.40
N VAL A 81 -10.81 -4.27 15.61
CA VAL A 81 -10.08 -3.25 14.84
C VAL A 81 -9.44 -2.27 15.82
N GLU A 82 -8.13 -2.37 15.97
CA GLU A 82 -7.36 -1.56 16.89
C GLU A 82 -6.73 -0.36 16.17
N VAL A 83 -7.10 0.85 16.60
CA VAL A 83 -6.52 2.10 16.11
C VAL A 83 -5.98 2.90 17.28
N ALA A 84 -4.70 3.30 17.18
CA ALA A 84 -4.00 4.04 18.24
C ALA A 84 -4.05 3.37 19.63
N GLY A 85 -4.19 2.03 19.68
CA GLY A 85 -4.23 1.25 20.92
C GLY A 85 -5.63 0.91 21.41
N ASP A 86 -6.68 1.46 20.79
CA ASP A 86 -8.06 1.25 21.20
C ASP A 86 -8.85 0.42 20.18
N ASN A 87 -9.70 -0.49 20.64
CA ASN A 87 -10.64 -1.22 19.78
C ASN A 87 -11.81 -0.31 19.37
N ILE A 88 -11.83 0.13 18.11
CA ILE A 88 -12.81 1.12 17.62
C ILE A 88 -14.23 0.55 17.48
N LEU A 89 -14.40 -0.76 17.58
CA LEU A 89 -15.72 -1.38 17.57
C LEU A 89 -16.48 -1.11 18.88
N GLU A 90 -15.77 -0.83 19.97
CA GLU A 90 -16.34 -0.47 21.27
C GLU A 90 -16.70 1.02 21.38
N TYR A 91 -16.27 1.83 20.40
CA TYR A 91 -16.55 3.25 20.41
C TYR A 91 -18.04 3.54 20.24
N ASN A 92 -18.53 4.48 21.04
CA ASN A 92 -19.81 5.13 20.77
C ASN A 92 -19.69 6.11 19.59
N GLU A 93 -20.82 6.62 19.11
CA GLU A 93 -20.82 7.50 17.94
C GLU A 93 -19.99 8.78 18.10
N LYS A 94 -19.90 9.33 19.32
CA LYS A 94 -19.13 10.55 19.58
C LYS A 94 -17.64 10.27 19.45
N GLN A 95 -17.15 9.18 20.05
CA GLN A 95 -15.76 8.75 19.95
C GLN A 95 -15.39 8.43 18.50
N LEU A 96 -16.29 7.75 17.77
CA LEU A 96 -16.05 7.42 16.37
C LEU A 96 -16.01 8.68 15.47
N ARG A 97 -16.87 9.67 15.71
CA ARG A 97 -16.81 10.95 15.00
C ARG A 97 -15.51 11.70 15.29
N ASP A 98 -15.08 11.73 16.55
CA ASP A 98 -13.83 12.39 16.96
C ASP A 98 -12.60 11.77 16.28
N LEU A 99 -12.53 10.43 16.26
CA LEU A 99 -11.49 9.67 15.54
C LEU A 99 -11.46 10.04 14.05
N ARG A 100 -12.62 10.07 13.39
CA ARG A 100 -12.74 10.39 11.96
C ARG A 100 -12.43 11.85 11.65
N GLN A 101 -12.67 12.77 12.57
CA GLN A 101 -12.43 14.19 12.37
C GLN A 101 -10.96 14.54 12.55
N HIS A 102 -10.33 14.06 13.62
CA HIS A 102 -9.01 14.54 14.04
C HIS A 102 -7.86 13.58 13.71
N LYS A 103 -8.14 12.28 13.52
CA LYS A 103 -7.09 11.24 13.41
C LYS A 103 -7.02 10.55 12.06
N MET A 104 -8.11 10.56 11.29
CA MET A 104 -8.18 9.88 9.99
C MET A 104 -8.58 10.81 8.87
N SER A 105 -8.02 10.56 7.69
CA SER A 105 -8.55 11.09 6.43
C SER A 105 -8.77 9.94 5.45
N MET A 106 -9.68 10.14 4.50
CA MET A 106 -10.00 9.15 3.49
C MET A 106 -10.04 9.76 2.10
N VAL A 107 -9.34 9.12 1.17
CA VAL A 107 -9.38 9.38 -0.27
C VAL A 107 -10.14 8.22 -0.92
N PHE A 108 -11.28 8.53 -1.53
CA PHE A 108 -12.15 7.55 -2.17
C PHE A 108 -11.77 7.33 -3.64
N GLN A 109 -12.08 6.15 -4.16
CA GLN A 109 -11.94 5.81 -5.59
C GLN A 109 -12.81 6.73 -6.48
N LYS A 110 -14.04 7.02 -6.05
CA LYS A 110 -14.88 8.06 -6.66
C LYS A 110 -14.73 9.33 -5.83
N PHE A 111 -14.25 10.41 -6.45
CA PHE A 111 -13.74 11.67 -5.88
C PHE A 111 -14.45 12.20 -4.62
N ALA A 112 -15.75 11.91 -4.45
CA ALA A 112 -16.57 12.27 -3.30
C ALA A 112 -16.47 13.77 -2.96
N LEU A 113 -16.33 14.60 -3.99
CA LEU A 113 -16.32 16.05 -3.86
C LEU A 113 -17.75 16.57 -3.76
N LEU A 114 -17.93 17.65 -2.99
CA LEU A 114 -19.18 18.36 -2.88
C LEU A 114 -19.35 19.26 -4.12
N PRO A 115 -20.33 18.97 -5.00
CA PRO A 115 -20.43 19.64 -6.31
C PRO A 115 -20.84 21.11 -6.22
N HIS A 116 -21.45 21.49 -5.10
CA HIS A 116 -21.92 22.86 -4.80
C HIS A 116 -20.88 23.70 -4.05
N ARG A 117 -19.67 23.17 -3.85
CA ARG A 117 -18.55 23.88 -3.22
C ARG A 117 -17.40 24.03 -4.21
N THR A 118 -16.62 25.09 -4.05
CA THR A 118 -15.41 25.27 -4.87
C THR A 118 -14.34 24.23 -4.55
N VAL A 119 -13.31 24.16 -5.38
CA VAL A 119 -12.12 23.32 -5.17
C VAL A 119 -11.44 23.66 -3.85
N LEU A 120 -11.28 24.94 -3.54
CA LEU A 120 -10.72 25.42 -2.27
C LEU A 120 -11.54 24.93 -1.06
N GLN A 121 -12.87 25.04 -1.16
CA GLN A 121 -13.78 24.63 -0.09
C GLN A 121 -13.86 23.11 0.07
N ASN A 122 -13.64 22.36 -1.01
CA ASN A 122 -13.50 20.91 -0.95
C ASN A 122 -12.18 20.52 -0.29
N ALA A 123 -11.06 21.15 -0.66
CA ALA A 123 -9.76 20.91 -0.02
C ALA A 123 -9.79 21.27 1.47
N GLY A 124 -10.39 22.40 1.85
CA GLY A 124 -10.56 22.83 3.23
C GLY A 124 -11.75 22.22 3.99
N LEU A 125 -12.36 21.13 3.49
CA LEU A 125 -13.59 20.61 4.07
C LEU A 125 -13.43 20.12 5.52
N ALA A 126 -12.33 19.43 5.83
CA ALA A 126 -12.06 18.93 7.18
C ALA A 126 -11.97 20.07 8.22
N PRO A 127 -11.08 21.08 8.07
CA PRO A 127 -11.03 22.20 9.01
C PRO A 127 -12.31 23.04 9.02
N SER A 128 -13.04 23.11 7.90
CA SER A 128 -14.36 23.75 7.87
C SER A 128 -15.37 23.04 8.78
N ILE A 129 -15.38 21.71 8.81
CA ILE A 129 -16.26 20.90 9.68
C ILE A 129 -15.87 21.07 11.16
N GLU A 130 -14.58 21.26 11.46
CA GLU A 130 -14.07 21.60 12.80
C GLU A 130 -14.40 23.04 13.24
N GLY A 131 -15.06 23.83 12.38
CA GLY A 131 -15.47 25.19 12.67
C GLY A 131 -14.43 26.25 12.34
N GLN A 132 -13.36 25.91 11.63
CA GLN A 132 -12.42 26.91 11.11
C GLN A 132 -13.06 27.70 9.97
N SER A 133 -12.85 29.01 9.95
CA SER A 133 -13.33 29.85 8.85
C SER A 133 -12.47 29.66 7.60
N GLU A 134 -13.04 29.92 6.43
CA GLU A 134 -12.32 29.83 5.15
C GLU A 134 -11.02 30.63 5.15
N ARG A 135 -11.03 31.84 5.74
CA ARG A 135 -9.83 32.67 5.90
C ARG A 135 -8.69 31.97 6.64
N LYS A 136 -8.99 31.06 7.58
CA LYS A 136 -7.98 30.35 8.37
C LYS A 136 -7.37 29.17 7.62
N TYR A 137 -8.19 28.38 6.90
CA TYR A 137 -7.71 27.18 6.21
C TYR A 137 -7.30 27.43 4.75
N ALA A 138 -7.67 28.57 4.15
CA ALA A 138 -7.47 28.81 2.73
C ALA A 138 -6.01 28.71 2.29
N ASP A 139 -5.08 29.24 3.08
CA ASP A 139 -3.65 29.23 2.73
C ASP A 139 -3.09 27.80 2.71
N GLU A 140 -3.44 26.98 3.72
CA GLU A 140 -3.03 25.57 3.78
C GLU A 140 -3.69 24.76 2.66
N ALA A 141 -4.97 24.98 2.40
CA ALA A 141 -5.68 24.32 1.30
C ALA A 141 -5.07 24.68 -0.06
N ARG A 142 -4.70 25.95 -0.29
CA ARG A 142 -4.03 26.40 -1.52
C ARG A 142 -2.65 25.77 -1.66
N LYS A 143 -1.86 25.74 -0.58
CA LYS A 143 -0.55 25.07 -0.55
C LYS A 143 -0.65 23.61 -1.01
N TRP A 144 -1.63 22.86 -0.50
CA TRP A 144 -1.81 21.46 -0.92
C TRP A 144 -2.36 21.33 -2.34
N LEU A 145 -3.27 22.20 -2.76
CA LEU A 145 -3.74 22.25 -4.15
C LEU A 145 -2.59 22.53 -5.12
N ASP A 146 -1.70 23.46 -4.79
CA ASP A 146 -0.53 23.78 -5.61
C ASP A 146 0.43 22.60 -5.67
N ARG A 147 0.70 21.92 -4.53
CA ARG A 147 1.60 20.76 -4.47
C ARG A 147 1.07 19.55 -5.24
N VAL A 148 -0.25 19.39 -5.39
CA VAL A 148 -0.85 18.38 -6.29
C VAL A 148 -1.02 18.89 -7.73
N GLY A 149 -0.47 20.04 -8.09
CA GLY A 149 -0.49 20.57 -9.46
C GLY A 149 -1.83 21.17 -9.89
N LEU A 150 -2.59 21.73 -8.96
CA LEU A 150 -3.87 22.42 -9.21
C LEU A 150 -3.79 23.93 -8.95
N GLN A 151 -2.62 24.52 -9.20
CA GLN A 151 -2.41 25.95 -9.09
C GLN A 151 -3.44 26.73 -9.93
N GLY A 152 -4.06 27.75 -9.31
CA GLY A 152 -5.05 28.60 -9.96
C GLY A 152 -6.43 27.97 -10.16
N GLN A 153 -6.67 26.74 -9.71
CA GLN A 153 -7.96 26.04 -9.85
C GLN A 153 -8.89 26.24 -8.64
N ALA A 154 -8.42 26.92 -7.58
CA ALA A 154 -9.08 27.03 -6.27
C ALA A 154 -10.53 27.52 -6.34
N ASP A 155 -10.84 28.44 -7.24
CA ASP A 155 -12.16 29.09 -7.34
C ASP A 155 -13.13 28.34 -8.28
N GLN A 156 -12.68 27.27 -8.92
CA GLN A 156 -13.52 26.45 -9.79
C GLN A 156 -14.37 25.48 -8.98
N TYR A 157 -15.37 24.89 -9.63
CA TYR A 157 -16.22 23.83 -9.09
C TYR A 157 -15.83 22.45 -9.67
N PRO A 158 -16.10 21.34 -8.96
CA PRO A 158 -15.71 20.00 -9.41
C PRO A 158 -16.15 19.64 -10.83
N HIS A 159 -17.33 20.09 -11.28
CA HIS A 159 -17.85 19.80 -12.62
C HIS A 159 -17.05 20.48 -13.76
N GLN A 160 -16.18 21.44 -13.43
CA GLN A 160 -15.29 22.13 -14.38
C GLN A 160 -13.94 21.41 -14.51
N LEU A 161 -13.69 20.39 -13.69
CA LEU A 161 -12.43 19.66 -13.62
C LEU A 161 -12.51 18.29 -14.31
N SER A 162 -11.39 17.84 -14.88
CA SER A 162 -11.24 16.45 -15.33
C SER A 162 -11.26 15.48 -14.14
N GLY A 163 -11.55 14.19 -14.39
CA GLY A 163 -11.55 13.17 -13.33
C GLY A 163 -10.24 13.13 -12.55
N GLY A 164 -9.10 13.17 -13.24
CA GLY A 164 -7.79 13.19 -12.57
C GLY A 164 -7.53 14.46 -11.75
N MET A 165 -8.04 15.62 -12.18
CA MET A 165 -8.00 16.83 -11.35
C MET A 165 -8.89 16.68 -10.10
N GLN A 166 -10.10 16.12 -10.23
CA GLN A 166 -10.98 15.87 -9.08
C GLN A 166 -10.35 14.91 -8.06
N GLN A 167 -9.64 13.88 -8.52
CA GLN A 167 -8.91 12.97 -7.65
C GLN A 167 -7.83 13.70 -6.83
N ARG A 168 -7.08 14.59 -7.49
CA ARG A 168 -6.06 15.42 -6.84
C ARG A 168 -6.64 16.40 -5.82
N VAL A 169 -7.85 16.94 -6.05
CA VAL A 169 -8.58 17.69 -5.00
C VAL A 169 -8.90 16.80 -3.79
N GLY A 170 -9.28 15.55 -4.01
CA GLY A 170 -9.52 14.57 -2.94
C GLY A 170 -8.27 14.29 -2.09
N ILE A 171 -7.10 14.18 -2.73
CA ILE A 171 -5.80 14.02 -2.06
C ILE A 171 -5.46 15.29 -1.27
N ALA A 172 -5.57 16.47 -1.89
CA ALA A 172 -5.35 17.75 -1.21
C ALA A 172 -6.27 17.93 0.00
N ARG A 173 -7.53 17.49 -0.07
CA ARG A 173 -8.47 17.47 1.06
C ARG A 173 -7.98 16.61 2.21
N ALA A 174 -7.48 15.41 1.92
CA ALA A 174 -6.92 14.53 2.94
C ALA A 174 -5.68 15.16 3.59
N LEU A 175 -4.78 15.74 2.80
CA LEU A 175 -3.57 16.41 3.30
C LEU A 175 -3.88 17.65 4.15
N THR A 176 -4.85 18.46 3.72
CA THR A 176 -5.29 19.67 4.45
C THR A 176 -5.88 19.36 5.82
N SER A 177 -6.45 18.16 6.02
CA SER A 177 -6.94 17.73 7.33
C SER A 177 -5.83 17.54 8.38
N ASN A 178 -4.57 17.38 7.93
CA ASN A 178 -3.42 17.09 8.76
C ASN A 178 -3.62 15.87 9.71
N SER A 179 -4.41 14.88 9.31
CA SER A 179 -4.65 13.67 10.09
C SER A 179 -3.40 12.79 10.24
N ASP A 180 -3.31 12.01 11.31
CA ASP A 180 -2.20 11.07 11.55
C ASP A 180 -2.26 9.84 10.63
N ILE A 181 -3.48 9.44 10.25
CA ILE A 181 -3.77 8.27 9.42
C ILE A 181 -4.41 8.72 8.10
N MET A 182 -3.95 8.17 6.98
CA MET A 182 -4.53 8.38 5.66
C MET A 182 -4.96 7.05 5.04
N LEU A 183 -6.24 6.96 4.69
CA LEU A 183 -6.85 5.79 4.06
C LEU A 183 -7.09 6.10 2.59
N MET A 184 -6.47 5.37 1.67
CA MET A 184 -6.54 5.63 0.23
C MET A 184 -7.10 4.40 -0.51
N ASP A 185 -8.31 4.51 -1.04
CA ASP A 185 -9.01 3.42 -1.74
C ASP A 185 -8.90 3.60 -3.25
N GLU A 186 -7.94 2.91 -3.90
CA GLU A 186 -7.62 3.01 -5.33
C GLU A 186 -7.45 4.46 -5.81
N ALA A 187 -6.75 5.26 -5.00
CA ALA A 187 -6.72 6.70 -5.14
C ALA A 187 -6.04 7.20 -6.43
N PHE A 188 -5.27 6.37 -7.13
CA PHE A 188 -4.58 6.76 -8.37
C PHE A 188 -5.14 6.07 -9.64
N SER A 189 -6.19 5.25 -9.49
CA SER A 189 -6.79 4.47 -10.59
C SER A 189 -7.34 5.33 -11.73
N ALA A 190 -7.84 6.52 -11.42
CA ALA A 190 -8.41 7.46 -12.40
C ALA A 190 -7.37 8.41 -13.04
N LEU A 191 -6.10 8.28 -12.69
CA LEU A 191 -5.01 9.12 -13.20
C LEU A 191 -4.38 8.48 -14.44
N ASP A 192 -4.01 9.33 -15.39
CA ASP A 192 -3.15 8.93 -16.50
C ASP A 192 -1.75 8.52 -15.99
N PRO A 193 -0.97 7.74 -16.76
CA PRO A 193 0.28 7.17 -16.27
C PRO A 193 1.32 8.19 -15.80
N LEU A 194 1.41 9.36 -16.43
CA LEU A 194 2.38 10.39 -16.06
C LEU A 194 2.00 11.02 -14.71
N ILE A 195 0.76 11.50 -14.60
CA ILE A 195 0.25 12.09 -13.36
C ILE A 195 0.19 11.07 -12.22
N ARG A 196 -0.09 9.80 -12.52
CA ARG A 196 -0.01 8.71 -11.54
C ARG A 196 1.39 8.62 -10.94
N THR A 197 2.42 8.63 -11.79
CA THR A 197 3.83 8.56 -11.37
C THR A 197 4.16 9.76 -10.48
N ASP A 198 3.81 10.97 -10.90
CA ASP A 198 4.04 12.21 -10.12
C ASP A 198 3.36 12.16 -8.75
N MET A 199 2.13 11.63 -8.66
CA MET A 199 1.40 11.51 -7.39
C MET A 199 1.95 10.41 -6.49
N GLN A 200 2.47 9.32 -7.05
CA GLN A 200 3.19 8.29 -6.28
C GLN A 200 4.48 8.86 -5.69
N ASP A 201 5.24 9.62 -6.47
CA ASP A 201 6.47 10.26 -6.02
C ASP A 201 6.18 11.30 -4.94
N LEU A 202 5.14 12.12 -5.12
CA LEU A 202 4.67 13.03 -4.09
C LEU A 202 4.28 12.29 -2.79
N LEU A 203 3.59 11.15 -2.88
CA LEU A 203 3.22 10.39 -1.69
C LEU A 203 4.47 9.87 -0.95
N ASN A 204 5.48 9.40 -1.68
CA ASN A 204 6.75 8.95 -1.10
C ASN A 204 7.52 10.11 -0.45
N GLU A 205 7.58 11.28 -1.10
CA GLU A 205 8.16 12.50 -0.51
C GLU A 205 7.45 12.89 0.78
N LEU A 206 6.11 12.91 0.76
CA LEU A 206 5.31 13.26 1.93
C LEU A 206 5.45 12.24 3.04
N GLN A 207 5.63 10.97 2.72
CA GLN A 207 5.92 9.95 3.71
C GLN A 207 7.26 10.20 4.38
N ALA A 208 8.30 10.53 3.60
CA ALA A 208 9.62 10.88 4.14
C ALA A 208 9.56 12.14 5.03
N GLU A 209 8.80 13.16 4.64
CA GLU A 209 8.66 14.43 5.38
C GLU A 209 7.76 14.32 6.63
N LEU A 210 6.59 13.68 6.51
CA LEU A 210 5.52 13.77 7.50
C LEU A 210 5.36 12.52 8.36
N GLN A 211 5.92 11.38 7.93
CA GLN A 211 5.86 10.10 8.64
C GLN A 211 4.43 9.73 9.09
N LYS A 212 3.44 9.98 8.21
CA LYS A 212 2.04 9.63 8.47
C LYS A 212 1.83 8.12 8.33
N THR A 213 0.76 7.59 8.91
CA THR A 213 0.41 6.17 8.68
C THR A 213 -0.51 6.08 7.48
N VAL A 214 -0.07 5.46 6.39
CA VAL A 214 -0.84 5.36 5.14
C VAL A 214 -1.32 3.93 4.93
N VAL A 215 -2.61 3.76 4.67
CA VAL A 215 -3.18 2.50 4.18
C VAL A 215 -3.66 2.73 2.76
N PHE A 216 -2.97 2.11 1.80
CA PHE A 216 -3.20 2.34 0.38
C PHE A 216 -3.72 1.07 -0.28
N ILE A 217 -4.80 1.15 -1.05
CA ILE A 217 -5.33 0.03 -1.83
C ILE A 217 -4.97 0.21 -3.29
N THR A 218 -4.46 -0.86 -3.90
CA THR A 218 -4.32 -0.94 -5.35
C THR A 218 -4.52 -2.37 -5.86
N HIS A 219 -4.67 -2.49 -7.18
CA HIS A 219 -4.59 -3.74 -7.90
C HIS A 219 -3.32 -3.83 -8.77
N ASP A 220 -2.53 -2.75 -8.83
CA ASP A 220 -1.33 -2.61 -9.64
C ASP A 220 -0.09 -2.92 -8.78
N LEU A 221 0.66 -3.95 -9.19
CA LEU A 221 1.80 -4.47 -8.45
C LEU A 221 3.01 -3.55 -8.48
N ASP A 222 3.28 -2.88 -9.60
CA ASP A 222 4.35 -1.90 -9.68
C ASP A 222 4.07 -0.73 -8.73
N GLU A 223 2.81 -0.29 -8.66
CA GLU A 223 2.37 0.73 -7.70
C GLU A 223 2.53 0.26 -6.25
N ALA A 224 2.13 -0.99 -5.94
CA ALA A 224 2.29 -1.51 -4.60
C ALA A 224 3.76 -1.59 -4.17
N LEU A 225 4.63 -2.08 -5.05
CA LEU A 225 6.06 -2.21 -4.74
C LEU A 225 6.78 -0.86 -4.66
N LYS A 226 6.32 0.15 -5.39
CA LYS A 226 6.87 1.50 -5.34
C LYS A 226 6.51 2.25 -4.05
N LEU A 227 5.33 1.98 -3.48
CA LEU A 227 4.79 2.72 -2.33
C LEU A 227 4.90 1.98 -0.99
N ALA A 228 4.92 0.65 -1.00
CA ALA A 228 4.81 -0.13 0.22
C ALA A 228 6.10 -0.15 1.03
N ASP A 229 6.00 0.18 2.31
CA ASP A 229 6.92 -0.33 3.32
C ASP A 229 6.48 -1.71 3.84
N HIS A 230 5.16 -1.95 3.81
CA HIS A 230 4.51 -3.20 4.21
C HIS A 230 3.44 -3.55 3.17
N LEU A 231 3.49 -4.76 2.62
CA LEU A 231 2.56 -5.23 1.60
C LEU A 231 1.68 -6.33 2.19
N VAL A 232 0.38 -6.26 1.90
CA VAL A 232 -0.64 -7.24 2.30
C VAL A 232 -1.37 -7.69 1.04
N ILE A 233 -1.31 -8.98 0.71
CA ILE A 233 -1.94 -9.56 -0.48
C ILE A 233 -3.22 -10.30 -0.07
N LEU A 234 -4.36 -9.84 -0.59
CA LEU A 234 -5.69 -10.42 -0.37
C LEU A 234 -6.18 -11.17 -1.60
N LYS A 235 -6.70 -12.38 -1.36
CA LYS A 235 -7.40 -13.19 -2.35
C LYS A 235 -8.65 -13.78 -1.71
N ASP A 236 -9.78 -13.65 -2.40
CA ASP A 236 -11.06 -14.21 -1.98
C ASP A 236 -11.48 -13.90 -0.53
N GLY A 237 -11.16 -12.70 -0.05
CA GLY A 237 -11.51 -12.27 1.30
C GLY A 237 -10.58 -12.81 2.39
N SER A 238 -9.45 -13.42 2.05
CA SER A 238 -8.43 -13.90 2.99
C SER A 238 -7.07 -13.25 2.71
N VAL A 239 -6.24 -13.09 3.75
CA VAL A 239 -4.83 -12.68 3.58
C VAL A 239 -4.03 -13.91 3.16
N ILE A 240 -3.34 -13.82 2.02
CA ILE A 240 -2.48 -14.92 1.52
C ILE A 240 -1.06 -14.76 2.02
N GLN A 241 -0.51 -13.54 1.93
CA GLN A 241 0.81 -13.21 2.43
C GLN A 241 0.86 -11.73 2.80
N GLN A 242 1.64 -11.41 3.82
CA GLN A 242 1.96 -10.03 4.18
C GLN A 242 3.39 -9.92 4.69
N GLY A 243 4.00 -8.75 4.56
CA GLY A 243 5.36 -8.49 5.01
C GLY A 243 6.08 -7.43 4.20
N GLU A 244 7.41 -7.41 4.28
CA GLU A 244 8.23 -6.51 3.45
C GLU A 244 8.10 -6.90 1.97
N PRO A 245 7.88 -5.95 1.05
CA PRO A 245 7.74 -6.23 -0.37
C PRO A 245 8.90 -7.05 -0.95
N GLN A 246 10.14 -6.70 -0.58
CA GLN A 246 11.34 -7.40 -1.05
C GLN A 246 11.36 -8.87 -0.60
N HIS A 247 10.89 -9.16 0.61
CA HIS A 247 10.81 -10.52 1.13
C HIS A 247 9.78 -11.34 0.37
N ILE A 248 8.60 -10.76 0.08
CA ILE A 248 7.54 -11.41 -0.69
C ILE A 248 8.03 -11.73 -2.11
N LEU A 249 8.76 -10.82 -2.75
CA LEU A 249 9.35 -11.08 -4.07
C LEU A 249 10.32 -12.25 -4.05
N LEU A 250 11.17 -12.35 -3.02
CA LEU A 250 12.18 -13.39 -2.91
C LEU A 250 11.61 -14.73 -2.42
N ASN A 251 10.54 -14.69 -1.64
CA ASN A 251 9.94 -15.85 -0.97
C ASN A 251 8.40 -15.78 -1.08
N PRO A 252 7.85 -15.95 -2.30
CA PRO A 252 6.41 -16.03 -2.48
C PRO A 252 5.84 -17.26 -1.74
N ALA A 253 4.75 -17.09 -1.01
CA ALA A 253 4.22 -18.14 -0.12
C ALA A 253 3.24 -19.13 -0.80
N ASP A 254 2.74 -18.80 -1.99
CA ASP A 254 1.73 -19.58 -2.72
C ASP A 254 1.91 -19.41 -4.24
N PRO A 255 1.54 -20.40 -5.07
CA PRO A 255 1.64 -20.30 -6.54
C PRO A 255 0.92 -19.08 -7.12
N TYR A 256 -0.17 -18.62 -6.49
CA TYR A 256 -0.83 -17.39 -6.90
C TYR A 256 0.10 -16.17 -6.81
N ILE A 257 0.93 -16.12 -5.77
CA ILE A 257 1.88 -15.01 -5.58
C ILE A 257 3.06 -15.17 -6.52
N GLU A 258 3.55 -16.40 -6.75
CA GLU A 258 4.59 -16.69 -7.74
C GLU A 258 4.21 -16.19 -9.13
N ASP A 259 3.01 -16.54 -9.60
CA ASP A 259 2.45 -16.07 -10.87
C ASP A 259 2.30 -14.55 -10.87
N PHE A 260 1.90 -13.96 -9.74
CA PHE A 260 1.67 -12.52 -9.67
C PHE A 260 2.98 -11.73 -9.77
N VAL A 261 4.08 -12.25 -9.21
CA VAL A 261 5.37 -11.57 -9.19
C VAL A 261 6.30 -11.90 -10.37
N SER A 262 5.90 -12.82 -11.25
CA SER A 262 6.74 -13.32 -12.35
C SER A 262 7.12 -12.22 -13.36
N ASP A 263 6.21 -11.29 -13.61
CA ASP A 263 6.34 -10.27 -14.67
C ASP A 263 6.96 -8.95 -14.17
N ILE A 264 7.40 -8.91 -12.91
CA ILE A 264 7.96 -7.70 -12.32
C ILE A 264 9.41 -7.53 -12.71
N ASN A 265 9.80 -6.28 -13.00
CA ASN A 265 11.20 -5.91 -13.03
C ASN A 265 11.80 -5.87 -11.61
N ARG A 266 12.26 -7.04 -11.14
CA ARG A 266 12.90 -7.20 -9.81
C ARG A 266 14.10 -6.28 -9.61
N ALA A 267 14.80 -5.88 -10.68
CA ALA A 267 15.98 -5.03 -10.57
C ALA A 267 15.66 -3.64 -9.99
N ARG A 268 14.43 -3.16 -10.22
CA ARG A 268 13.96 -1.84 -9.74
C ARG A 268 13.54 -1.85 -8.28
N VAL A 269 13.11 -2.99 -7.78
CA VAL A 269 12.47 -3.11 -6.47
C VAL A 269 13.43 -3.68 -5.44
N LEU A 270 14.23 -4.69 -5.82
CA LEU A 270 15.19 -5.29 -4.93
C LEU A 270 16.32 -4.31 -4.63
N ARG A 271 16.67 -4.24 -3.35
CA ARG A 271 17.79 -3.46 -2.82
C ARG A 271 18.99 -4.36 -2.58
N VAL A 272 20.18 -3.77 -2.59
CA VAL A 272 21.45 -4.45 -2.32
C VAL A 272 21.39 -5.27 -1.04
N ARG A 273 20.83 -4.71 0.04
CA ARG A 273 20.63 -5.37 1.34
C ARG A 273 19.92 -6.72 1.29
N SER A 274 19.05 -6.93 0.30
CA SER A 274 18.24 -8.14 0.18
C SER A 274 18.99 -9.29 -0.48
N VAL A 275 20.09 -9.00 -1.17
CA VAL A 275 20.87 -9.98 -1.95
C VAL A 275 22.31 -10.10 -1.46
N MET A 276 22.82 -9.13 -0.71
CA MET A 276 24.21 -9.15 -0.21
C MET A 276 24.52 -10.41 0.63
N THR A 277 25.82 -10.70 0.77
CA THR A 277 26.35 -11.71 1.69
C THR A 277 27.21 -11.05 2.75
N GLN A 278 27.39 -11.75 3.87
CA GLN A 278 28.43 -11.39 4.83
C GLN A 278 29.79 -11.32 4.13
N PRO A 279 30.66 -10.39 4.52
CA PRO A 279 31.99 -10.29 3.95
C PRO A 279 32.74 -11.61 4.20
N PRO A 280 33.34 -12.24 3.19
CA PRO A 280 34.21 -13.39 3.42
C PRO A 280 35.42 -12.96 4.25
N ASP A 281 35.97 -13.89 5.04
CA ASP A 281 37.21 -13.66 5.78
C ASP A 281 38.38 -13.45 4.80
N GLY A 282 38.97 -12.24 4.83
CA GLY A 282 40.21 -11.90 4.12
C GLY A 282 40.07 -10.70 3.15
N PRO A 283 41.20 -10.06 2.78
CA PRO A 283 41.20 -8.97 1.83
C PRO A 283 40.93 -9.51 0.42
N ALA A 284 39.76 -9.22 -0.13
CA ALA A 284 39.45 -9.42 -1.54
C ALA A 284 39.49 -8.06 -2.24
N GLU A 285 40.18 -7.97 -3.37
CA GLU A 285 40.16 -6.77 -4.21
C GLU A 285 38.77 -6.61 -4.83
N ARG A 286 38.17 -5.43 -4.68
CA ARG A 286 36.78 -5.13 -5.10
C ARG A 286 36.74 -3.95 -6.04
N ALA A 287 35.73 -3.94 -6.89
CA ALA A 287 35.57 -2.93 -7.93
C ALA A 287 35.20 -1.54 -7.37
N GLY A 288 34.63 -1.49 -6.17
CA GLY A 288 34.26 -0.26 -5.48
C GLY A 288 33.32 -0.49 -4.31
N GLU A 289 32.69 0.60 -3.87
CA GLU A 289 31.69 0.65 -2.81
C GLU A 289 30.32 0.98 -3.41
N ILE A 290 29.27 0.37 -2.87
CA ILE A 290 27.85 0.63 -3.21
C ILE A 290 27.04 0.81 -1.93
N ASP A 291 25.93 1.52 -2.01
CA ASP A 291 25.08 1.76 -0.85
C ASP A 291 24.17 0.55 -0.55
N HIS A 292 23.91 0.32 0.73
CA HIS A 292 23.01 -0.71 1.23
C HIS A 292 21.58 -0.60 0.66
N ASP A 293 21.15 0.62 0.34
CA ASP A 293 19.81 0.93 -0.16
C ASP A 293 19.76 1.19 -1.68
N ASP A 294 20.88 0.98 -2.40
CA ASP A 294 20.91 1.00 -3.86
C ASP A 294 19.98 -0.07 -4.45
N THR A 295 19.39 0.22 -5.61
CA THR A 295 18.63 -0.77 -6.38
C THR A 295 19.58 -1.70 -7.13
N LEU A 296 19.13 -2.91 -7.46
CA LEU A 296 19.96 -3.77 -8.31
C LEU A 296 20.14 -3.18 -9.71
N GLU A 297 19.17 -2.42 -10.23
CA GLU A 297 19.27 -1.69 -11.50
C GLU A 297 20.42 -0.67 -11.49
N SER A 298 20.59 0.11 -10.41
CA SER A 298 21.70 1.08 -10.32
C SER A 298 23.06 0.39 -10.27
N VAL A 299 23.16 -0.74 -9.58
CA VAL A 299 24.39 -1.53 -9.52
C VAL A 299 24.73 -2.17 -10.87
N ILE A 300 23.74 -2.68 -11.62
CA ILE A 300 23.95 -3.20 -12.98
C ILE A 300 24.46 -2.09 -13.91
N ALA A 301 23.91 -0.88 -13.79
CA ALA A 301 24.38 0.27 -14.55
C ALA A 301 25.81 0.66 -14.17
N LEU A 302 26.13 0.68 -12.87
CA LEU A 302 27.47 0.96 -12.35
C LEU A 302 28.50 -0.08 -12.82
N SER A 303 28.10 -1.35 -12.90
CA SER A 303 28.97 -2.44 -13.36
C SER A 303 29.07 -2.54 -14.88
N GLU A 304 28.34 -1.72 -15.63
CA GLU A 304 28.14 -1.84 -17.08
C GLU A 304 27.73 -3.27 -17.50
N GLY A 305 27.03 -4.00 -16.62
CA GLY A 305 26.66 -5.40 -16.82
C GLY A 305 27.78 -6.44 -16.63
N ASP A 306 28.98 -6.04 -16.17
CA ASP A 306 30.07 -6.98 -15.89
C ASP A 306 29.77 -7.86 -14.66
N THR A 307 29.53 -9.15 -14.91
CA THR A 307 29.20 -10.14 -13.89
C THR A 307 30.41 -10.69 -13.11
N ALA A 308 31.63 -10.31 -13.47
CA ALA A 308 32.84 -10.70 -12.74
C ALA A 308 33.13 -9.77 -11.56
N LEU A 309 32.48 -8.61 -11.49
CA LEU A 309 32.73 -7.62 -10.45
C LEU A 309 32.05 -7.99 -9.12
N SER A 310 32.65 -7.47 -8.05
CA SER A 310 32.09 -7.52 -6.71
C SER A 310 32.36 -6.21 -5.98
N TYR A 311 31.41 -5.80 -5.15
CA TYR A 311 31.40 -4.50 -4.47
C TYR A 311 31.32 -4.66 -2.95
N HIS A 312 31.89 -3.71 -2.22
CA HIS A 312 31.63 -3.54 -0.80
C HIS A 312 30.29 -2.86 -0.61
N VAL A 313 29.45 -3.42 0.27
CA VAL A 313 28.17 -2.81 0.63
C VAL A 313 28.38 -1.96 1.87
N MET A 314 28.10 -0.67 1.73
CA MET A 314 28.27 0.33 2.78
C MET A 314 26.91 0.73 3.34
N LYS A 315 26.83 0.90 4.65
CA LYS A 315 25.68 1.51 5.33
C LYS A 315 26.20 2.52 6.34
N ASP A 316 25.77 3.77 6.25
CA ASP A 316 26.19 4.84 7.16
C ASP A 316 27.73 5.00 7.24
N GLY A 317 28.45 4.67 6.15
CA GLY A 317 29.91 4.72 6.07
C GLY A 317 30.63 3.47 6.61
N GLU A 318 29.92 2.46 7.09
CA GLU A 318 30.48 1.19 7.57
C GLU A 318 30.25 0.04 6.58
N PRO A 319 31.23 -0.86 6.37
CA PRO A 319 31.06 -2.02 5.53
C PRO A 319 30.19 -3.06 6.23
N VAL A 320 28.99 -3.30 5.67
CA VAL A 320 28.00 -4.24 6.21
C VAL A 320 27.92 -5.55 5.43
N GLY A 321 28.50 -5.59 4.24
CA GLY A 321 28.39 -6.76 3.38
C GLY A 321 29.15 -6.66 2.08
N VAL A 322 28.85 -7.62 1.22
CA VAL A 322 29.42 -7.78 -0.11
C VAL A 322 28.33 -8.15 -1.09
N LEU A 323 28.40 -7.59 -2.30
CA LEU A 323 27.56 -8.02 -3.41
C LEU A 323 28.44 -8.53 -4.56
N ASP A 324 28.22 -9.80 -4.93
CA ASP A 324 28.76 -10.42 -6.14
C ASP A 324 27.73 -10.29 -7.26
N MET A 325 28.15 -9.81 -8.44
CA MET A 325 27.25 -9.57 -9.56
C MET A 325 26.58 -10.86 -10.08
N ARG A 326 27.18 -12.04 -9.93
CA ARG A 326 26.54 -13.31 -10.25
C ARG A 326 25.38 -13.60 -9.30
N LYS A 327 25.51 -13.23 -8.03
CA LYS A 327 24.42 -13.37 -7.05
C LYS A 327 23.29 -12.39 -7.35
N LEU A 328 23.64 -11.15 -7.74
CA LEU A 328 22.68 -10.16 -8.24
C LEU A 328 21.88 -10.74 -9.42
N VAL A 329 22.56 -11.25 -10.46
CA VAL A 329 21.88 -11.78 -11.65
C VAL A 329 20.95 -12.95 -11.31
N ARG A 330 21.36 -13.85 -10.40
CA ARG A 330 20.48 -14.93 -9.92
C ARG A 330 19.22 -14.40 -9.24
N ALA A 331 19.34 -13.32 -8.47
CA ALA A 331 18.19 -12.70 -7.80
C ALA A 331 17.22 -12.01 -8.78
N LEU A 332 17.60 -11.76 -10.03
CA LEU A 332 16.69 -11.22 -11.05
C LEU A 332 15.79 -12.29 -11.66
N VAL A 333 16.18 -13.56 -11.58
CA VAL A 333 15.45 -14.68 -12.19
C VAL A 333 14.45 -15.27 -11.18
N PRO A 334 13.18 -15.47 -11.55
CA PRO A 334 12.20 -16.15 -10.71
C PRO A 334 12.63 -17.59 -10.36
N SER A 335 12.27 -18.04 -9.17
CA SER A 335 12.68 -19.33 -8.57
C SER A 335 12.35 -20.54 -9.46
N GLU A 336 11.19 -20.55 -10.14
CA GLU A 336 10.78 -21.64 -11.04
C GLU A 336 11.76 -21.90 -12.20
N GLN A 337 12.41 -20.85 -12.73
CA GLN A 337 13.39 -21.01 -13.80
C GLN A 337 14.72 -21.56 -13.27
N THR A 338 15.01 -21.32 -11.99
CA THR A 338 16.23 -21.81 -11.33
C THR A 338 16.11 -23.31 -11.05
N GLU A 339 14.96 -23.77 -10.54
CA GLU A 339 14.70 -25.20 -10.31
C GLU A 339 14.58 -26.00 -11.62
N ARG A 340 13.94 -25.46 -12.66
CA ARG A 340 13.92 -26.10 -14.00
C ARG A 340 15.32 -26.15 -14.63
N ALA A 341 16.13 -25.12 -14.46
CA ALA A 341 17.51 -25.10 -14.96
C ALA A 341 18.44 -26.04 -14.19
N GLU A 342 18.28 -26.18 -12.87
CA GLU A 342 19.02 -27.16 -12.06
C GLU A 342 18.58 -28.59 -12.38
N SER A 343 17.27 -28.84 -12.54
CA SER A 343 16.73 -30.13 -12.97
C SER A 343 17.21 -30.54 -14.37
N ALA A 344 17.39 -29.59 -15.29
CA ALA A 344 17.94 -29.83 -16.62
C ALA A 344 19.45 -30.11 -16.60
N ARG A 345 20.20 -29.54 -15.64
CA ARG A 345 21.65 -29.78 -15.45
C ARG A 345 21.97 -31.09 -14.73
N LEU A 346 21.03 -31.62 -13.93
CA LEU A 346 21.18 -32.92 -13.27
C LEU A 346 20.81 -34.11 -14.18
N ASN A 347 20.10 -33.84 -15.29
CA ASN A 347 19.60 -34.85 -16.23
C ASN A 347 20.30 -34.82 -17.61
N GLY A 348 21.39 -34.06 -17.77
CA GLY A 348 22.23 -34.01 -18.97
C GLY A 348 23.69 -34.15 -18.61
#